data_AF-A0AAN4YC64-F1
#
_entry.id   AF-A0AAN4YC64-F1
#
_cell.length_a   1.000
_cell.length_b   1.000
_cell.length_c   1.000
_cell.angle_alpha   90.00
_cell.angle_beta   90.00
_cell.angle_gamma   90.00
#
_symmetry.space_group_name_H-M   'P 1'
#
loop_
_entity.id
_entity.type
_entity.pdbx_description
1 polymer ?
#
loop_
_entity_poly.entity_id
_entity_poly.type
_entity_poly.pdbx_seq_one_letter_code
_entity_poly.pdbx_strand_id
1 'polypeptide(L)'
;MHNRLITNLLKNTILKALISATAPSTPSAAAPYRFTVNSTIVQQGLIDKSAAAEGAASNTGKRGMHSASGAFWDVNRDGMWTFKYPGADERGLDVVVSVTWFAVN
;
A
#
# COMPACT_ATOMS: atom_id res chain seq x y z
N MET A 1 7.73 -16.52 5.02
CA MET A 1 6.84 -16.93 3.91
C MET A 1 5.46 -16.27 3.96
N HIS A 2 4.83 -16.09 5.12
CA HIS A 2 3.46 -15.55 5.25
C HIS A 2 3.25 -14.14 4.66
N ASN A 3 4.11 -13.16 4.96
CA ASN A 3 3.97 -11.78 4.44
C ASN A 3 4.08 -11.69 2.91
N ARG A 4 4.82 -12.60 2.27
CA ARG A 4 4.94 -12.67 0.81
C ARG A 4 3.60 -13.07 0.17
N LEU A 5 2.87 -13.98 0.79
CA LEU A 5 1.55 -14.40 0.31
C LEU A 5 0.53 -13.27 0.48
N ILE A 6 0.53 -12.58 1.64
CA ILE A 6 -0.37 -11.45 1.89
C ILE A 6 -0.13 -10.32 0.89
N THR A 7 1.12 -9.89 0.71
CA THR A 7 1.45 -8.82 -0.25
C THR A 7 1.07 -9.19 -1.68
N ASN A 8 1.23 -10.46 -2.09
CA ASN A 8 0.76 -10.93 -3.40
C ASN A 8 -0.77 -10.89 -3.52
N LEU A 9 -1.50 -11.33 -2.50
CA LEU A 9 -2.96 -11.28 -2.50
C LEU A 9 -3.46 -9.83 -2.62
N LEU A 10 -2.93 -8.92 -1.80
CA LEU A 10 -3.27 -7.49 -1.85
C LEU A 10 -3.04 -6.89 -3.24
N LYS A 11 -1.86 -7.10 -3.82
CA LYS A 11 -1.53 -6.61 -5.16
C LYS A 11 -2.51 -7.11 -6.22
N ASN A 12 -2.81 -8.41 -6.22
CA ASN A 12 -3.72 -9.00 -7.19
C ASN A 12 -5.16 -8.51 -7.05
N THR A 13 -5.66 -8.41 -5.82
CA THR A 13 -7.02 -7.93 -5.55
C THR A 13 -7.18 -6.48 -5.99
N ILE A 14 -6.22 -5.61 -5.61
CA ILE A 14 -6.27 -4.19 -5.95
C ILE A 14 -6.12 -3.97 -7.45
N LEU A 15 -5.19 -4.66 -8.10
CA LEU A 15 -4.99 -4.55 -9.53
C LEU A 15 -6.25 -4.95 -10.32
N LYS A 16 -6.92 -6.05 -9.93
CA LYS A 16 -8.18 -6.48 -10.55
C LYS A 16 -9.30 -5.45 -10.35
N ALA A 17 -9.41 -4.89 -9.14
CA ALA A 17 -10.42 -3.87 -8.84
C ALA A 17 -10.22 -2.60 -9.66
N LEU A 18 -8.97 -2.11 -9.79
CA LEU A 18 -8.64 -0.95 -10.60
C LEU A 18 -8.98 -1.17 -12.08
N ILE A 19 -8.55 -2.29 -12.65
CA ILE A 19 -8.84 -2.64 -14.04
C ILE A 19 -10.35 -2.67 -14.28
N SER A 20 -11.11 -3.30 -13.38
CA SER A 20 -12.57 -3.37 -13.52
C SER A 20 -13.24 -2.00 -13.40
N ALA A 21 -12.76 -1.14 -12.50
CA ALA A 21 -13.35 0.18 -12.26
C ALA A 21 -13.04 1.18 -13.38
N THR A 22 -11.91 1.01 -14.08
CA THR A 22 -11.48 1.91 -15.16
C THR A 22 -11.61 1.28 -16.55
N ALA A 23 -12.28 0.14 -16.67
CA ALA A 23 -12.49 -0.52 -17.95
C ALA A 23 -13.33 0.41 -18.87
N PRO A 24 -12.96 0.58 -20.14
CA PRO A 24 -13.79 1.30 -21.09
C PRO A 24 -15.17 0.68 -21.21
N SER A 25 -16.20 1.52 -21.37
CA SER A 25 -17.57 1.05 -21.68
C SER A 25 -17.65 0.39 -23.07
N THR A 26 -16.73 0.72 -23.97
CA THR A 26 -16.70 0.21 -25.34
C THR A 26 -15.73 -0.99 -25.43
N PRO A 27 -16.19 -2.21 -25.76
CA PRO A 27 -15.37 -3.43 -25.66
C PRO A 27 -14.09 -3.46 -26.50
N SER A 28 -14.01 -2.67 -27.57
CA SER A 28 -12.84 -2.59 -28.46
C SER A 28 -11.90 -1.43 -28.11
N ALA A 29 -12.23 -0.61 -27.12
CA ALA A 29 -11.37 0.50 -26.71
C ALA A 29 -10.18 -0.03 -25.89
N ALA A 30 -9.01 0.57 -26.10
CA ALA A 30 -7.82 0.23 -25.34
C ALA A 30 -7.98 0.59 -23.86
N ALA A 31 -7.33 -0.17 -22.97
CA ALA A 31 -7.29 0.15 -21.55
C ALA A 31 -6.71 1.56 -21.34
N PRO A 32 -7.37 2.44 -20.57
CA PRO A 32 -7.00 3.86 -20.50
C PRO A 32 -5.80 4.12 -19.59
N TYR A 33 -5.45 3.16 -18.72
CA TYR A 33 -4.36 3.29 -17.76
C TYR A 33 -3.49 2.04 -17.67
N ARG A 34 -2.22 2.24 -17.35
CA ARG A 34 -1.32 1.22 -16.80
C ARG A 34 -1.16 1.46 -15.30
N PHE A 35 -1.20 0.40 -14.51
CA PHE A 35 -1.12 0.50 -13.05
C PHE A 35 0.12 -0.21 -12.49
N THR A 36 0.70 0.36 -11.44
CA THR A 36 1.62 -0.35 -10.54
C THR A 36 1.04 -0.36 -9.13
N VAL A 37 1.18 -1.49 -8.44
CA VAL A 37 0.73 -1.65 -7.05
C VAL A 37 1.91 -2.10 -6.20
N ASN A 38 2.39 -1.21 -5.34
CA ASN A 38 3.34 -1.54 -4.29
C ASN A 38 2.57 -1.90 -3.01
N SER A 39 2.95 -2.99 -2.35
CA SER A 39 2.43 -3.34 -1.02
C SER A 39 3.59 -3.68 -0.12
N THR A 40 3.64 -2.99 1.02
CA THR A 40 4.70 -3.09 2.03
C THR A 40 4.07 -3.46 3.37
N ILE A 41 4.62 -4.50 3.99
CA ILE A 41 4.28 -4.90 5.36
C ILE A 41 5.53 -4.72 6.21
N VAL A 42 5.46 -3.86 7.22
CA VAL A 42 6.53 -3.66 8.19
C VAL A 42 6.13 -4.31 9.49
N GLN A 43 6.94 -5.24 9.97
CA GLN A 43 6.80 -5.71 11.35
C GLN A 43 7.34 -4.63 12.28
N GLN A 44 6.45 -4.10 13.11
CA GLN A 44 6.81 -3.29 14.25
C GLN A 44 7.42 -4.22 15.31
N GLY A 45 8.40 -3.74 16.07
CA GLY A 45 9.16 -4.57 17.01
C GLY A 45 8.25 -5.32 17.99
N LEU A 46 8.69 -6.47 18.49
CA LEU A 46 7.95 -7.21 19.51
C LEU A 46 7.80 -6.32 20.74
N ILE A 47 6.58 -5.85 20.99
CA ILE A 47 6.22 -5.24 22.25
C ILE A 47 5.98 -6.40 23.20
N ASP A 48 6.99 -6.76 23.99
CA ASP A 48 6.71 -7.55 25.18
C ASP A 48 5.90 -6.64 26.12
N LYS A 49 4.57 -6.80 26.11
CA LYS A 49 3.67 -5.99 26.94
C LYS A 49 3.98 -6.14 28.44
N SER A 50 4.72 -7.18 28.83
CA SER A 50 5.18 -7.39 30.21
C SER A 50 6.44 -6.58 30.57
N ALA A 51 7.20 -6.11 29.57
CA ALA A 51 8.44 -5.35 29.77
C ALA A 51 8.24 -3.82 29.81
N ALA A 52 7.04 -3.34 29.46
CA ALA A 52 6.74 -1.91 29.49
C ALA A 52 6.14 -1.54 30.86
N ALA A 53 6.95 -0.91 31.72
CA ALA A 53 6.48 -0.26 32.93
C ALA A 53 5.34 0.73 32.60
N GLU A 54 4.38 0.86 33.52
CA GLU A 54 3.20 1.73 33.38
C GLU A 54 3.62 3.12 32.88
N GLY A 55 3.18 3.46 31.66
CA GLY A 55 3.41 4.77 31.03
C GLY A 55 4.49 4.85 29.95
N ALA A 56 5.39 3.86 29.82
CA ALA A 56 6.48 3.88 28.81
C ALA A 56 6.19 3.10 27.51
N ALA A 57 4.99 2.49 27.41
CA ALA A 57 4.64 1.52 26.36
C ALA A 57 4.27 2.12 24.99
N SER A 58 3.98 3.43 24.90
CA SER A 58 3.32 3.98 23.71
C SER A 58 4.23 4.08 22.46
N ASN A 59 5.55 4.18 22.66
CA ASN A 59 6.54 4.35 21.59
C ASN A 59 7.66 3.30 21.57
N THR A 60 7.78 2.45 22.59
CA THR A 60 8.84 1.43 22.67
C THR A 60 8.56 0.31 21.66
N GLY A 61 9.40 0.16 20.63
CA GLY A 61 9.30 -0.90 19.62
C GLY A 61 8.76 -0.50 18.25
N LYS A 62 8.30 0.75 18.05
CA LYS A 62 7.87 1.23 16.73
C LYS A 62 9.09 1.61 15.87
N ARG A 63 9.26 0.94 14.73
CA ARG A 63 10.18 1.31 13.65
C ARG A 63 9.58 2.45 12.85
N GLY A 64 10.27 3.58 12.79
CA GLY A 64 9.91 4.66 11.87
C GLY A 64 10.00 4.19 10.42
N MET A 65 9.02 4.59 9.60
CA MET A 65 9.02 4.37 8.16
C MET A 65 8.67 5.68 7.45
N HIS A 66 9.61 6.19 6.67
CA HIS A 66 9.39 7.28 5.73
C HIS A 66 9.52 6.71 4.31
N SER A 67 8.53 6.97 3.47
CA SER A 67 8.54 6.60 2.06
C SER A 67 8.11 7.80 1.23
N ALA A 68 8.89 8.09 0.20
CA ALA A 68 8.62 9.13 -0.78
C ALA A 68 8.81 8.55 -2.18
N SER A 69 8.08 9.08 -3.16
CA SER A 69 8.21 8.69 -4.56
C SER A 69 8.13 9.95 -5.41
N GLY A 70 9.03 10.05 -6.38
CA GLY A 70 9.05 11.10 -7.38
C GLY A 70 8.88 10.49 -8.77
N ALA A 71 8.37 11.27 -9.71
CA ALA A 71 8.18 10.84 -11.09
C ALA A 71 8.30 12.02 -12.05
N PHE A 72 8.68 11.70 -13.29
CA PHE A 72 8.54 12.57 -14.44
C PHE A 72 7.39 12.02 -15.29
N TRP A 73 6.26 12.71 -15.29
CA TRP A 73 4.99 12.22 -15.86
C TRP A 73 4.08 13.38 -16.32
N ASP A 74 2.93 13.05 -16.90
CA ASP A 74 1.90 14.04 -17.20
C ASP A 74 1.09 14.38 -15.93
N VAL A 75 1.31 15.59 -15.39
CA VAL A 75 0.69 16.05 -14.14
C VAL A 75 -0.84 16.12 -14.17
N ASN A 76 -1.45 16.11 -15.36
CA ASN A 76 -2.91 16.20 -15.50
C ASN A 76 -3.58 14.84 -15.57
N ARG A 77 -2.83 13.77 -15.90
CA ARG A 77 -3.40 12.46 -16.24
C ARG A 77 -2.79 11.31 -15.46
N ASP A 78 -1.55 11.46 -15.02
CA ASP A 78 -0.82 10.46 -14.26
C ASP A 78 -0.85 10.82 -12.77
N GLY A 79 -0.60 9.83 -11.92
CA GLY A 79 -0.55 10.12 -10.49
C GLY A 79 -0.25 8.93 -9.60
N MET A 80 -0.15 9.24 -8.32
CA MET A 80 0.08 8.27 -7.26
C MET A 80 -0.87 8.51 -6.09
N TRP A 81 -1.31 7.42 -5.46
CA TRP A 81 -2.08 7.44 -4.24
C TRP A 81 -1.49 6.44 -3.25
N THR A 82 -1.38 6.83 -1.97
CA THR A 82 -0.84 5.94 -0.92
C THR A 82 -1.84 5.81 0.21
N PHE A 83 -1.99 4.59 0.71
CA PHE A 83 -2.88 4.22 1.80
C PHE A 83 -2.16 3.39 2.85
N LYS A 84 -2.35 3.75 4.12
CA LYS A 84 -1.91 2.99 5.28
C LYS A 84 -3.14 2.38 5.97
N TYR A 85 -3.17 1.06 6.12
CA TYR A 85 -4.28 0.35 6.75
C TYR A 85 -4.36 0.68 8.24
N PRO A 86 -5.48 1.27 8.72
CA PRO A 86 -5.67 1.55 10.14
C PRO A 86 -5.81 0.26 10.97
N GLY A 87 -5.24 0.22 12.17
CA GLY A 87 -5.37 -0.91 13.09
C GLY A 87 -4.43 -2.09 12.82
N ALA A 88 -3.58 -2.03 11.79
CA ALA A 88 -2.47 -3.00 11.65
C ALA A 88 -1.48 -2.91 12.82
N ASP A 89 -1.33 -1.72 13.40
CA ASP A 89 -0.40 -1.40 14.47
C ASP A 89 -0.76 -2.10 15.79
N GLU A 90 -2.06 -2.30 16.05
CA GLU A 90 -2.55 -3.13 17.17
C GLU A 90 -2.06 -4.59 17.08
N ARG A 91 -1.74 -5.04 15.86
CA ARG A 91 -1.18 -6.36 15.56
C ARG A 91 0.34 -6.35 15.42
N GLY A 92 1.00 -5.24 15.76
CA GLY A 92 2.44 -5.07 15.63
C GLY A 92 2.91 -4.98 14.17
N LEU A 93 2.05 -4.51 13.26
CA LEU A 93 2.35 -4.38 11.84
C LEU A 93 2.05 -2.95 11.35
N ASP A 94 2.72 -2.51 10.30
CA ASP A 94 2.19 -1.50 9.39
C ASP A 94 1.95 -2.16 8.04
N VAL A 95 0.79 -1.88 7.44
CA VAL A 95 0.48 -2.30 6.07
C VAL A 95 0.23 -1.05 5.25
N VAL A 96 1.06 -0.83 4.24
CA VAL A 96 0.99 0.31 3.33
C VAL A 96 0.87 -0.19 1.90
N VAL A 97 0.00 0.46 1.12
CA VAL A 97 -0.18 0.22 -0.30
C VAL A 97 -0.01 1.52 -1.05
N SER A 98 0.76 1.49 -2.14
CA SER A 98 0.89 2.59 -3.08
C SER A 98 0.41 2.21 -4.48
N VAL A 99 -0.59 2.98 -4.88
CA VAL A 99 -1.18 3.24 -6.20
C VAL A 99 -0.31 4.03 -7.17
N THR A 100 0.17 3.56 -8.32
CA THR A 100 0.58 4.50 -9.41
C THR A 100 -0.18 4.18 -10.69
N TRP A 101 -0.66 5.20 -11.37
CA TRP A 101 -1.29 5.07 -12.68
C TRP A 101 -0.64 5.99 -13.71
N PHE A 102 -0.62 5.50 -14.94
CA PHE A 102 -0.17 6.25 -16.12
C PHE A 102 -1.25 6.16 -17.20
N ALA A 103 -1.75 7.29 -17.66
CA ALA A 103 -2.65 7.35 -18.80
C ALA A 103 -1.90 6.93 -20.06
N VAL A 104 -2.58 6.19 -20.94
CA VAL A 104 -1.99 5.69 -22.20
C VAL A 104 -2.50 6.41 -23.43
N ASN A 105 -3.55 7.24 -23.30
CA ASN A 105 -4.15 8.03 -24.37
C ASN A 105 -4.33 9.48 -23.94
#